data_AF-A0A812SY53-F1
#
_entry.id   AF-A0A812SY53-F1
#
_cell.length_a   1.000
_cell.length_b   1.000
_cell.length_c   1.000
_cell.angle_alpha   90.00
_cell.angle_beta   90.00
_cell.angle_gamma   90.00
#
_symmetry.space_group_name_H-M   'P 1'
#
loop_
_entity.id
_entity.type
_entity.pdbx_description
1 polymer ?
#
loop_
_entity_poly.entity_id
_entity_poly.type
_entity_poly.pdbx_seq_one_letter_code
_entity_poly.pdbx_strand_id
1 'polypeptide(L)'
;VKKCCQIMGRDEDSLTAAQILYPLMQCADIFFLKADICQLGVDQRKVNMLARDYCDAAGRKLKPVILSHHMLYGLKKGQAKMSKSDPDSAIFMEDAAEDVVRKISGAYCPAAPEDMESSEAKSSEGMSLVEDDLKNPCLDYIQYVLFSQEDYVFKVAGSDKVYENFEDLKRAFLDGHISEEDLKQSLTDEVNALLEP
;
A
#
# COMPACT_ATOMS: atom_id res chain seq x y z
N VAL A 1 -10.13 -19.36 -11.26
CA VAL A 1 -10.64 -19.37 -9.87
C VAL A 1 -9.53 -19.65 -8.85
N LYS A 2 -8.82 -20.79 -8.88
CA LYS A 2 -7.74 -21.08 -7.90
C LYS A 2 -6.69 -19.96 -7.79
N LYS A 3 -6.25 -19.41 -8.93
CA LYS A 3 -5.35 -18.24 -9.00
C LYS A 3 -5.83 -16.99 -8.25
N CYS A 4 -7.13 -16.89 -7.96
CA CYS A 4 -7.71 -15.78 -7.21
C CYS A 4 -7.59 -15.95 -5.69
N CYS A 5 -7.00 -17.04 -5.16
CA CYS A 5 -6.79 -17.21 -3.71
C CYS A 5 -5.85 -16.16 -3.09
N GLN A 6 -5.08 -15.44 -3.91
CA GLN A 6 -4.23 -14.36 -3.43
C GLN A 6 -5.02 -13.17 -2.86
N ILE A 7 -6.28 -12.99 -3.29
CA ILE A 7 -7.16 -11.92 -2.80
C ILE A 7 -7.49 -12.07 -1.30
N MET A 8 -7.34 -13.28 -0.77
CA MET A 8 -7.53 -13.62 0.66
C MET A 8 -6.19 -13.90 1.36
N GLY A 9 -5.05 -13.58 0.71
CA GLY A 9 -3.71 -13.82 1.26
C GLY A 9 -3.35 -15.30 1.42
N ARG A 10 -3.81 -16.18 0.53
CA ARG A 10 -3.54 -17.63 0.55
C ARG A 10 -2.86 -18.11 -0.73
N ASP A 11 -2.06 -19.17 -0.60
CA ASP A 11 -1.41 -19.86 -1.71
C ASP A 11 -2.33 -20.94 -2.35
N GLU A 12 -2.00 -21.35 -3.57
CA GLU A 12 -2.87 -22.21 -4.41
C GLU A 12 -2.92 -23.69 -3.97
N ASP A 13 -1.94 -24.15 -3.19
CA ASP A 13 -1.64 -25.58 -3.03
C ASP A 13 -2.54 -26.32 -2.02
N SER A 14 -3.32 -25.62 -1.17
CA SER A 14 -4.19 -26.27 -0.17
C SER A 14 -5.48 -25.47 0.15
N LEU A 15 -6.32 -25.26 -0.86
CA LEU A 15 -7.59 -24.54 -0.70
C LEU A 15 -8.72 -25.45 -0.24
N THR A 16 -9.39 -25.06 0.85
CA THR A 16 -10.70 -25.58 1.24
C THR A 16 -11.77 -25.21 0.22
N ALA A 17 -12.90 -25.94 0.18
CA ALA A 17 -14.02 -25.60 -0.70
C ALA A 17 -14.55 -24.18 -0.43
N ALA A 18 -14.56 -23.73 0.83
CA ALA A 18 -14.94 -22.37 1.21
C ALA A 18 -14.02 -21.31 0.59
N GLN A 19 -12.72 -21.58 0.52
CA GLN A 19 -11.73 -20.68 -0.11
C GLN A 19 -11.83 -20.65 -1.64
N ILE A 20 -12.45 -21.66 -2.26
CA ILE A 20 -12.81 -21.60 -3.69
C ILE A 20 -14.09 -20.78 -3.89
N LEU A 21 -15.03 -20.87 -2.96
CA LEU A 21 -16.30 -20.15 -3.04
C LEU A 21 -16.12 -18.64 -2.85
N TYR A 22 -15.20 -18.20 -1.99
CA TYR A 22 -15.01 -16.78 -1.68
C TYR A 22 -14.71 -15.91 -2.92
N PRO A 23 -13.73 -16.23 -3.80
CA PRO A 23 -13.52 -15.45 -5.02
C PRO A 23 -14.72 -15.44 -5.98
N LEU A 24 -15.54 -16.49 -5.96
CA LEU A 24 -16.77 -16.54 -6.76
C LEU A 24 -17.84 -15.60 -6.21
N MET A 25 -18.00 -15.54 -4.89
CA MET A 25 -18.90 -14.60 -4.23
C MET A 25 -18.46 -13.15 -4.50
N GLN A 26 -17.17 -12.85 -4.29
CA GLN A 26 -16.65 -11.50 -4.57
C GLN A 26 -16.78 -11.09 -6.04
N CYS A 27 -16.62 -12.03 -6.98
CA CYS A 27 -16.90 -11.79 -8.39
C CYS A 27 -18.38 -11.49 -8.65
N ALA A 28 -19.28 -12.23 -7.99
CA ALA A 28 -20.73 -12.01 -8.09
C ALA A 28 -21.15 -10.65 -7.49
N ASP A 29 -20.50 -10.22 -6.41
CA ASP A 29 -20.78 -8.95 -5.72
C ASP A 29 -20.66 -7.75 -6.65
N ILE A 30 -19.68 -7.75 -7.57
CA ILE A 30 -19.48 -6.67 -8.55
C ILE A 30 -20.77 -6.44 -9.36
N PHE A 31 -21.43 -7.52 -9.78
CA PHE A 31 -22.67 -7.44 -10.55
C PHE A 31 -23.89 -7.22 -9.68
N PHE A 32 -23.91 -7.80 -8.48
CA PHE A 32 -25.01 -7.69 -7.54
C PHE A 32 -25.17 -6.25 -7.02
N LEU A 33 -24.06 -5.62 -6.64
CA LEU A 33 -23.98 -4.22 -6.24
C LEU A 33 -24.13 -3.26 -7.42
N LYS A 34 -24.10 -3.76 -8.67
CA LYS A 34 -24.12 -2.98 -9.91
C LYS A 34 -23.01 -1.93 -9.94
N ALA A 35 -21.82 -2.32 -9.49
CA ALA A 35 -20.67 -1.42 -9.46
C ALA A 35 -20.18 -1.14 -10.90
N ASP A 36 -20.14 0.14 -11.28
CA ASP A 36 -19.52 0.57 -12.53
C ASP A 36 -17.99 0.54 -12.45
N ILE A 37 -17.44 0.83 -11.26
CA ILE A 37 -16.01 0.92 -10.97
C ILE A 37 -15.68 0.04 -9.76
N CYS A 38 -14.75 -0.90 -9.93
CA CYS A 38 -14.15 -1.66 -8.85
C CYS A 38 -12.91 -0.91 -8.35
N GLN A 39 -13.08 -0.10 -7.30
CA GLN A 39 -12.00 0.62 -6.62
C GLN A 39 -11.52 -0.18 -5.41
N LEU A 40 -10.44 -0.94 -5.58
CA LEU A 40 -9.90 -1.89 -4.61
C LEU A 40 -8.37 -1.95 -4.73
N GLY A 41 -7.69 -2.52 -3.74
CA GLY A 41 -6.23 -2.71 -3.82
C GLY A 41 -5.82 -3.56 -5.02
N VAL A 42 -4.55 -3.43 -5.43
CA VAL A 42 -3.97 -4.22 -6.53
C VAL A 42 -4.00 -5.71 -6.25
N ASP A 43 -3.96 -6.09 -4.97
CA ASP A 43 -4.13 -7.46 -4.50
C ASP A 43 -5.46 -8.11 -4.94
N GLN A 44 -6.49 -7.30 -5.15
CA GLN A 44 -7.80 -7.74 -5.62
C GLN A 44 -7.92 -7.83 -7.15
N ARG A 45 -6.86 -7.47 -7.91
CA ARG A 45 -6.90 -7.43 -9.39
C ARG A 45 -7.35 -8.75 -10.01
N LYS A 46 -6.91 -9.90 -9.49
CA LYS A 46 -7.20 -11.21 -10.09
C LYS A 46 -8.70 -11.54 -10.09
N VAL A 47 -9.44 -11.16 -9.05
CA VAL A 47 -10.90 -11.38 -9.02
C VAL A 47 -11.65 -10.34 -9.88
N ASN A 48 -11.16 -9.11 -9.92
CA ASN A 48 -11.72 -8.08 -10.79
C ASN A 48 -11.56 -8.45 -12.28
N MET A 49 -10.41 -9.02 -12.66
CA MET A 49 -10.20 -9.56 -14.01
C MET A 49 -11.12 -10.74 -14.30
N LEU A 50 -11.33 -11.64 -13.33
CA LEU A 50 -12.30 -12.74 -13.46
C LEU A 50 -13.72 -12.24 -13.75
N ALA A 51 -14.12 -11.12 -13.15
CA ALA A 51 -15.42 -10.51 -13.45
C ALA A 51 -15.50 -9.99 -14.89
N ARG A 52 -14.41 -9.43 -15.43
CA ARG A 52 -14.36 -9.00 -16.85
C ARG A 52 -14.40 -10.20 -17.81
N ASP A 53 -13.67 -11.27 -17.50
CA ASP A 53 -13.72 -12.52 -18.26
C ASP A 53 -15.13 -13.13 -18.24
N TYR A 54 -15.82 -13.04 -17.10
CA TYR A 54 -17.21 -13.47 -16.98
C TYR A 54 -18.15 -12.63 -17.85
N CYS A 55 -17.94 -11.32 -17.97
CA CYS A 55 -18.72 -10.50 -18.89
C CYS A 55 -18.62 -10.98 -20.34
N ASP A 56 -17.42 -11.39 -20.79
CA ASP A 56 -17.24 -11.97 -22.13
C ASP A 56 -18.03 -13.26 -22.30
N ALA A 57 -17.92 -14.18 -21.32
CA ALA A 57 -18.63 -15.45 -21.34
C ALA A 57 -20.16 -15.28 -21.29
N ALA A 58 -20.66 -14.28 -20.55
CA ALA A 58 -22.08 -14.01 -20.37
C ALA A 58 -22.67 -13.07 -21.44
N GLY A 59 -21.87 -12.60 -22.40
CA GLY A 59 -22.32 -11.66 -23.44
C GLY A 59 -22.68 -10.27 -22.91
N ARG A 60 -22.14 -9.88 -21.75
CA ARG A 60 -22.36 -8.55 -21.16
C ARG A 60 -21.41 -7.54 -21.80
N LYS A 61 -21.98 -6.55 -22.49
CA LYS A 61 -21.21 -5.48 -23.17
C LYS A 61 -20.51 -4.53 -22.18
N LEU A 62 -21.21 -4.16 -21.10
CA LEU A 62 -20.67 -3.29 -20.08
C LEU A 62 -19.84 -4.11 -19.10
N LYS A 63 -18.53 -3.90 -19.15
CA LYS A 63 -17.57 -4.49 -18.22
C LYS A 63 -17.25 -3.47 -17.12
N PRO A 64 -17.12 -3.90 -15.86
CA PRO A 64 -16.73 -3.00 -14.78
C PRO A 64 -15.34 -2.41 -15.07
N VAL A 65 -15.18 -1.13 -14.79
CA VAL A 65 -13.87 -0.45 -14.80
C VAL A 65 -13.10 -0.92 -13.58
N ILE A 66 -11.84 -1.32 -13.76
CA ILE A 66 -10.98 -1.71 -12.65
C ILE A 66 -10.05 -0.55 -12.36
N LEU A 67 -10.21 0.08 -11.20
CA LEU A 67 -9.38 1.19 -10.74
C LEU A 67 -8.65 0.77 -9.47
N SER A 68 -7.53 0.06 -9.64
CA SER A 68 -6.78 -0.47 -8.51
C SER A 68 -5.82 0.56 -7.90
N HIS A 69 -5.80 0.68 -6.57
CA HIS A 69 -4.91 1.60 -5.85
C HIS A 69 -3.62 0.93 -5.35
N HIS A 70 -2.58 1.74 -5.16
CA HIS A 70 -1.28 1.31 -4.63
C HIS A 70 -1.39 0.62 -3.27
N MET A 71 -0.56 -0.39 -3.03
CA MET A 71 -0.50 -1.10 -1.77
C MET A 71 0.58 -0.49 -0.89
N LEU A 72 0.17 0.22 0.17
CA LEU A 72 1.09 0.81 1.13
C LEU A 72 2.02 -0.25 1.75
N TYR A 73 3.30 0.08 1.84
CA TYR A 73 4.34 -0.78 2.39
C TYR A 73 4.16 -0.99 3.90
N GLY A 74 4.65 -2.13 4.40
CA GLY A 74 4.77 -2.36 5.84
C GLY A 74 5.95 -1.58 6.40
N LEU A 75 5.85 -1.12 7.64
CA LEU A 75 6.89 -0.29 8.26
C LEU A 75 8.22 -1.05 8.48
N LYS A 76 8.20 -2.38 8.56
CA LYS A 76 9.42 -3.18 8.79
C LYS A 76 10.12 -3.59 7.49
N LYS A 77 11.45 -3.74 7.58
CA LYS A 77 12.28 -4.20 6.45
C LYS A 77 11.77 -5.54 5.89
N GLY A 78 11.67 -5.63 4.56
CA GLY A 78 11.25 -6.85 3.85
C GLY A 78 9.73 -7.04 3.74
N GLN A 79 8.91 -6.15 4.31
CA GLN A 79 7.45 -6.26 4.22
C GLN A 79 6.90 -5.42 3.05
N ALA A 80 6.55 -6.11 1.96
CA ALA A 80 5.97 -5.48 0.77
C ALA A 80 4.55 -4.92 0.97
N LYS A 81 3.89 -5.25 2.09
CA LYS A 81 2.57 -4.73 2.47
C LYS A 81 2.40 -4.78 3.98
N MET A 82 1.56 -3.89 4.51
CA MET A 82 1.10 -3.97 5.91
C MET A 82 0.43 -5.31 6.22
N SER A 83 0.65 -5.82 7.43
CA SER A 83 0.03 -7.07 7.88
C SER A 83 -0.52 -6.96 9.29
N LYS A 84 -1.76 -7.45 9.48
CA LYS A 84 -2.38 -7.53 10.81
C LYS A 84 -1.64 -8.49 11.76
N SER A 85 -0.82 -9.40 11.24
CA SER A 85 -0.04 -10.35 12.06
C SER A 85 1.03 -9.66 12.90
N ASP A 86 1.50 -8.49 12.48
CA ASP A 86 2.54 -7.73 13.17
C ASP A 86 2.00 -6.31 13.44
N PRO A 87 1.54 -6.02 14.67
CA PRO A 87 0.98 -4.71 15.01
C PRO A 87 1.93 -3.54 14.79
N ASP A 88 3.24 -3.77 14.78
CA ASP A 88 4.26 -2.73 14.54
C ASP A 88 4.58 -2.56 13.04
N SER A 89 3.99 -3.38 12.17
CA SER A 89 4.11 -3.21 10.72
C SER A 89 3.16 -2.20 10.11
N ALA A 90 2.15 -1.76 10.88
CA ALA A 90 1.06 -0.94 10.41
C ALA A 90 0.68 0.12 11.45
N ILE A 91 0.31 1.31 10.98
CA ILE A 91 -0.32 2.34 11.80
C ILE A 91 -1.83 2.09 11.74
N PHE A 92 -2.47 1.99 12.91
CA PHE A 92 -3.92 1.86 13.03
C PHE A 92 -4.55 3.23 13.19
N MET A 93 -5.82 3.35 12.79
CA MET A 93 -6.55 4.63 12.82
C MET A 93 -6.79 5.13 14.25
N GLU A 94 -6.76 4.22 15.21
CA GLU A 94 -6.96 4.46 16.64
C GLU A 94 -5.65 4.39 17.46
N ASP A 95 -4.48 4.34 16.81
CA ASP A 95 -3.21 4.38 17.53
C ASP A 95 -3.08 5.69 18.32
N ALA A 96 -2.58 5.61 19.55
CA ALA A 96 -2.22 6.80 20.32
C ALA A 96 -0.99 7.48 19.70
N ALA A 97 -0.82 8.78 19.93
CA ALA A 97 0.31 9.52 19.38
C ALA A 97 1.68 8.89 19.72
N GLU A 98 1.82 8.36 20.93
CA GLU A 98 3.03 7.64 21.38
C GLU A 98 3.29 6.35 20.60
N ASP A 99 2.25 5.64 20.18
CA ASP A 99 2.36 4.44 19.34
C ASP A 99 2.78 4.77 17.92
N VAL A 100 2.24 5.85 17.36
CA VAL A 100 2.64 6.37 16.04
C VAL A 100 4.13 6.73 16.05
N VAL A 101 4.57 7.50 17.05
CA VAL A 101 5.99 7.87 17.26
C VAL A 101 6.84 6.60 17.33
N ARG A 102 6.46 5.62 18.15
CA ARG A 102 7.21 4.38 18.33
C ARG A 102 7.32 3.58 17.03
N LYS A 103 6.23 3.46 16.27
CA LYS A 103 6.18 2.69 15.02
C LYS A 103 6.97 3.34 13.90
N ILE A 104 6.84 4.65 13.69
CA ILE A 104 7.58 5.38 12.65
C ILE A 104 9.07 5.47 13.00
N SER A 105 9.42 5.70 14.27
CA SER A 105 10.83 5.70 14.70
C SER A 105 11.52 4.37 14.36
N GLY A 106 10.83 3.25 14.57
CA GLY A 106 11.31 1.90 14.25
C GLY A 106 11.14 1.48 12.79
N ALA A 107 10.57 2.32 11.92
CA ALA A 107 10.31 1.99 10.53
C ALA A 107 11.61 1.90 9.72
N TYR A 108 11.63 1.04 8.71
CA TYR A 108 12.70 0.96 7.74
C TYR A 108 12.69 2.21 6.85
N CYS A 109 13.84 2.87 6.68
CA CYS A 109 13.92 4.12 5.91
C CYS A 109 15.26 4.21 5.15
N PRO A 110 15.50 3.35 4.16
CA PRO A 110 16.77 3.37 3.42
C PRO A 110 16.89 4.64 2.54
N ALA A 111 18.08 5.23 2.52
CA ALA A 111 18.45 6.35 1.65
C ALA A 111 19.19 5.92 0.35
N ALA A 112 19.49 4.63 0.22
CA ALA A 112 20.03 4.03 -0.99
C ALA A 112 19.39 2.65 -1.22
N PRO A 113 19.23 2.20 -2.46
CA PRO A 113 18.80 0.83 -2.74
C PRO A 113 19.79 -0.14 -2.09
N GLU A 114 19.31 -0.99 -1.20
CA GLU A 114 20.08 -2.12 -0.70
C GLU A 114 19.74 -3.34 -1.56
N ASP A 115 20.74 -4.14 -1.91
CA ASP A 115 20.54 -5.42 -2.61
C ASP A 115 19.59 -6.29 -1.78
N MET A 116 18.31 -6.27 -2.14
CA MET A 116 17.25 -7.10 -1.55
C MET A 116 17.36 -8.53 -2.09
N GLU A 117 18.55 -9.13 -2.03
CA GLU A 117 18.70 -10.57 -2.09
C GLU A 117 18.30 -11.12 -0.72
N SER A 118 17.26 -11.96 -0.67
CA SER A 118 16.86 -12.82 0.47
C SER A 118 15.96 -12.27 1.60
N SER A 119 14.81 -11.65 1.25
CA SER A 119 13.64 -11.78 2.15
C SER A 119 12.51 -12.51 1.44
N GLU A 120 12.24 -13.72 1.90
CA GLU A 120 11.31 -14.73 1.40
C GLU A 120 9.82 -14.35 1.53
N ALA A 121 9.46 -13.07 1.41
CA ALA A 121 8.13 -12.75 0.95
C ALA A 121 8.16 -12.98 -0.56
N LYS A 122 7.91 -14.22 -1.00
CA LYS A 122 7.55 -14.53 -2.39
C LYS A 122 6.51 -13.48 -2.80
N SER A 123 6.95 -12.44 -3.50
CA SER A 123 6.05 -11.46 -4.07
C SER A 123 5.27 -12.26 -5.09
N SER A 124 4.09 -12.70 -4.69
CA SER A 124 3.07 -13.20 -5.59
C SER A 124 3.05 -12.26 -6.79
N GLU A 125 3.38 -12.80 -7.96
CA GLU A 125 3.57 -12.04 -9.20
C GLU A 125 2.56 -10.89 -9.33
N GLY A 126 3.06 -9.65 -9.49
CA GLY A 126 2.26 -8.51 -9.97
C GLY A 126 1.48 -7.68 -8.96
N MET A 127 1.96 -7.55 -7.71
CA MET A 127 1.27 -6.82 -6.62
C MET A 127 1.74 -5.36 -6.42
N SER A 128 2.81 -4.95 -7.10
CA SER A 128 3.25 -3.55 -7.13
C SER A 128 2.88 -2.94 -8.47
N LEU A 129 2.29 -1.74 -8.46
CA LEU A 129 1.99 -0.99 -9.68
C LEU A 129 3.23 -0.28 -10.24
N VAL A 130 4.22 -0.05 -9.39
CA VAL A 130 5.45 0.67 -9.68
C VAL A 130 6.63 -0.19 -9.26
N GLU A 131 7.67 -0.24 -10.10
CA GLU A 131 8.96 -0.77 -9.71
C GLU A 131 9.68 0.31 -8.90
N ASP A 132 9.78 0.11 -7.59
CA ASP A 132 10.56 0.98 -6.69
C ASP A 132 11.65 0.14 -6.03
N ASP A 133 12.90 0.45 -6.37
CA ASP A 133 14.07 -0.27 -5.90
C ASP A 133 14.41 0.06 -4.44
N LEU A 134 13.91 1.19 -3.93
CA LEU A 134 14.24 1.68 -2.59
C LEU A 134 13.34 1.06 -1.49
N LYS A 135 12.08 0.74 -1.82
CA LYS A 135 11.07 0.17 -0.90
C LYS A 135 11.10 0.82 0.49
N ASN A 136 11.05 2.16 0.52
CA ASN A 136 11.10 2.94 1.75
C ASN A 136 9.66 3.26 2.23
N PRO A 137 9.15 2.60 3.29
CA PRO A 137 7.79 2.84 3.77
C PRO A 137 7.54 4.26 4.28
N CYS A 138 8.56 4.97 4.76
CA CYS A 138 8.39 6.36 5.19
C CYS A 138 8.09 7.26 3.98
N LEU A 139 8.87 7.13 2.91
CA LEU A 139 8.61 7.86 1.66
C LEU A 139 7.29 7.44 1.01
N ASP A 140 6.94 6.16 1.11
CA ASP A 140 5.67 5.62 0.60
C ASP A 140 4.45 6.28 1.29
N TYR A 141 4.48 6.41 2.62
CA TYR A 141 3.44 7.13 3.37
C TYR A 141 3.40 8.60 2.99
N ILE A 142 4.56 9.26 2.87
CA ILE A 142 4.62 10.66 2.47
C ILE A 142 3.99 10.85 1.08
N GLN A 143 4.30 9.97 0.12
CA GLN A 143 3.76 10.05 -1.24
C GLN A 143 2.25 9.84 -1.30
N TYR A 144 1.75 8.77 -0.70
CA TYR A 144 0.38 8.30 -0.93
C TYR A 144 -0.62 8.74 0.14
N VAL A 145 -0.17 9.19 1.33
CA VAL A 145 -1.03 9.69 2.41
C VAL A 145 -0.96 11.20 2.54
N LEU A 146 0.26 11.78 2.52
CA LEU A 146 0.42 13.22 2.73
C LEU A 146 0.25 14.00 1.42
N PHE A 147 1.07 13.71 0.40
CA PHE A 147 0.99 14.36 -0.92
C PHE A 147 -0.23 13.97 -1.77
N SER A 148 -1.11 13.08 -1.27
CA SER A 148 -2.39 12.80 -1.93
C SER A 148 -3.47 13.86 -1.62
N GLN A 149 -3.22 14.75 -0.66
CA GLN A 149 -4.07 15.88 -0.34
C GLN A 149 -3.83 17.04 -1.31
N GLU A 150 -4.89 17.80 -1.62
CA GLU A 150 -4.78 18.98 -2.48
C GLU A 150 -3.95 20.07 -1.79
N ASP A 151 -3.07 20.73 -2.56
CA ASP A 151 -2.20 21.82 -2.11
C ASP A 151 -1.32 21.50 -0.88
N TYR A 152 -0.98 20.22 -0.67
CA TYR A 152 -0.14 19.79 0.44
C TYR A 152 1.31 20.27 0.30
N VAL A 153 1.89 20.72 1.41
CA VAL A 153 3.28 21.14 1.51
C VAL A 153 3.94 20.43 2.67
N PHE A 154 5.01 19.68 2.40
CA PHE A 154 5.75 18.97 3.43
C PHE A 154 6.78 19.90 4.07
N LYS A 155 6.72 20.07 5.41
CA LYS A 155 7.68 20.84 6.18
C LYS A 155 8.66 19.91 6.91
N VAL A 156 9.96 20.11 6.69
CA VAL A 156 10.99 19.28 7.33
C VAL A 156 11.25 19.75 8.77
N ALA A 157 11.24 18.81 9.71
CA ALA A 157 11.56 19.07 11.11
C ALA A 157 12.99 19.60 11.24
N GLY A 158 13.22 20.56 12.14
CA GLY A 158 14.54 21.16 12.32
C GLY A 158 15.04 22.05 11.17
N SER A 159 14.20 22.32 10.15
CA SER A 159 14.55 23.17 9.01
C SER A 159 13.40 24.12 8.63
N ASP A 160 13.73 25.25 8.01
CA ASP A 160 12.75 26.13 7.35
C ASP A 160 12.44 25.69 5.92
N LYS A 161 13.00 24.55 5.47
CA LYS A 161 12.75 24.00 4.14
C LYS A 161 11.35 23.37 4.05
N VAL A 162 10.70 23.66 2.93
CA VAL A 162 9.39 23.11 2.56
C VAL A 162 9.45 22.52 1.16
N TYR A 163 8.65 21.49 0.91
CA TYR A 163 8.56 20.81 -0.38
C TYR A 163 7.11 20.75 -0.84
N GLU A 164 6.84 21.27 -2.04
CA GLU A 164 5.51 21.32 -2.65
C GLU A 164 5.19 20.05 -3.45
N ASN A 165 6.18 19.19 -3.71
CA ASN A 165 5.99 17.94 -4.41
C ASN A 165 6.88 16.83 -3.85
N PHE A 166 6.40 15.60 -4.01
CA PHE A 166 7.08 14.41 -3.52
C PHE A 166 8.45 14.17 -4.18
N GLU A 167 8.60 14.46 -5.47
CA GLU A 167 9.83 14.16 -6.20
C GLU A 167 11.03 14.98 -5.70
N ASP A 168 10.81 16.26 -5.41
CA ASP A 168 11.85 17.14 -4.86
C ASP A 168 12.21 16.75 -3.42
N LEU A 169 11.22 16.34 -2.62
CA LEU A 169 11.46 15.80 -1.27
C LEU A 169 12.26 14.50 -1.33
N LYS A 170 11.87 13.57 -2.21
CA LYS A 170 12.56 12.28 -2.40
C LYS A 170 14.01 12.53 -2.78
N ARG A 171 14.28 13.41 -3.75
CA ARG A 171 15.65 13.78 -4.13
C ARG A 171 16.44 14.38 -2.99
N ALA A 172 15.87 15.34 -2.26
CA ALA A 172 16.55 15.96 -1.14
C ALA A 172 16.90 14.96 -0.02
N PHE A 173 16.04 13.97 0.23
CA PHE A 173 16.35 12.88 1.16
C PHE A 173 17.48 11.98 0.64
N LEU A 174 17.42 11.56 -0.63
CA LEU A 174 18.44 10.70 -1.25
C LEU A 174 19.81 11.39 -1.36
N ASP A 175 19.84 12.70 -1.60
CA ASP A 175 21.06 13.51 -1.65
C ASP A 175 21.63 13.82 -0.24
N GLY A 176 20.96 13.38 0.82
CA GLY A 176 21.38 13.59 2.21
C GLY A 176 21.14 15.02 2.73
N HIS A 177 20.27 15.80 2.09
CA HIS A 177 19.87 17.12 2.55
C HIS A 177 18.80 17.08 3.66
N ILE A 178 18.11 15.96 3.82
CA ILE A 178 17.15 15.68 4.90
C ILE A 178 17.68 14.45 5.64
N SER A 179 17.80 14.53 6.97
CA SER A 179 18.20 13.38 7.76
C SER A 179 17.03 12.39 7.93
N GLU A 180 17.34 11.12 8.19
CA GLU A 180 16.30 10.11 8.48
C GLU A 180 15.46 10.50 9.70
N GLU A 181 16.09 11.07 10.72
CA GLU A 181 15.42 11.51 11.95
C GLU A 181 14.44 12.65 11.67
N ASP A 182 14.85 13.66 10.91
CA ASP A 182 13.98 14.80 10.56
C ASP A 182 12.80 14.35 9.68
N LEU A 183 13.05 13.44 8.73
CA LEU A 183 12.00 12.90 7.86
C LEU A 183 10.95 12.13 8.68
N LYS A 184 11.40 11.26 9.58
CA LYS A 184 10.54 10.46 10.45
C LYS A 184 9.79 11.33 11.45
N GLN A 185 10.42 12.36 12.00
CA GLN A 185 9.77 13.28 12.92
C GLN A 185 8.65 14.06 12.22
N SER A 186 8.93 14.66 11.05
CA SER A 186 7.90 15.32 10.25
C SER A 186 6.75 14.37 9.89
N LEU A 187 7.06 13.16 9.43
CA LEU A 187 6.04 12.16 9.11
C LEU A 187 5.18 11.81 10.33
N THR A 188 5.80 11.71 11.51
CA THR A 188 5.10 11.40 12.77
C THR A 188 4.13 12.51 13.17
N ASP A 189 4.58 13.76 13.10
CA ASP A 189 3.77 14.92 13.47
C ASP A 189 2.57 15.06 12.53
N GLU A 190 2.78 14.89 11.23
CA GLU A 190 1.74 14.97 10.20
C GLU A 190 0.74 13.79 10.30
N VAL A 191 1.21 12.56 10.53
CA VAL A 191 0.32 11.40 10.71
C VAL A 191 -0.51 11.56 11.97
N ASN A 192 0.07 12.01 13.08
CA ASN A 192 -0.69 12.27 14.30
C ASN A 192 -1.76 13.34 14.08
N ALA A 193 -1.43 14.43 13.38
CA ALA A 193 -2.39 15.47 13.03
C ALA A 193 -3.55 14.94 12.16
N LEU A 194 -3.29 13.97 11.28
CA LEU A 194 -4.32 13.34 10.46
C LEU A 194 -5.20 12.33 11.21
N LEU A 195 -4.68 11.74 12.29
CA LEU A 195 -5.43 10.83 13.15
C LEU A 195 -6.28 11.57 14.19
N GLU A 196 -6.00 12.85 14.43
CA GLU A 196 -6.85 13.71 15.26
C GLU A 196 -8.18 14.04 14.54
N PRO A 197 -9.36 13.84 15.18
CA PRO A 197 -10.67 14.01 14.55
C PRO A 197 -11.08 15.43 14.16
#